data_AF-A0A1E3IH38-F1
#
_entry.id   AF-A0A1E3IH38-F1
#
_cell.length_a   1.000
_cell.length_b   1.000
_cell.length_c   1.000
_cell.angle_alpha   90.00
_cell.angle_beta   90.00
_cell.angle_gamma   90.00
#
_symmetry.space_group_name_H-M   'P 1'
#
loop_
_entity.id
_entity.type
_entity.pdbx_description
1 polymer ?
#
loop_
_entity_poly.entity_id
_entity_poly.type
_entity_poly.pdbx_seq_one_letter_code
_entity_poly.pdbx_strand_id
1 'polypeptide(L)'
;MKSSLCLLASTSGALPLSVSQASVQLMPPIPLYRRLLRAHRLLPPEMRYMGDSYVKSEFRLTRQTDNPLHIIGFLTQWKLYLDEVESSLITPEEKSLEKSGQWRGKKLDASTFEGLSTEQMGQLYELMHATKDVWKSPEQIKQEAQAAGALPVNANDPTDRDNP
;
A
#
# COMPACT_ATOMS: atom_id res chain seq x y z
N MET A 1 -10.83 12.69 -25.47
CA MET A 1 -9.71 13.52 -24.96
C MET A 1 -9.09 12.76 -23.80
N LYS A 2 -7.81 12.39 -23.86
CA LYS A 2 -7.16 11.56 -22.84
C LYS A 2 -6.50 12.50 -21.84
N SER A 3 -7.10 12.65 -20.67
CA SER A 3 -6.57 13.49 -19.59
C SER A 3 -5.52 12.69 -18.83
N SER A 4 -4.24 13.02 -19.05
CA SER A 4 -3.14 12.52 -18.23
C SER A 4 -3.11 13.31 -16.92
N LEU A 5 -3.33 12.64 -15.79
CA LEU A 5 -3.18 13.25 -14.47
C LEU A 5 -1.69 13.36 -14.14
N CYS A 6 -1.15 14.57 -14.16
CA CYS A 6 0.18 14.86 -13.65
C CYS A 6 0.14 14.83 -12.12
N LEU A 7 0.85 13.88 -11.51
CA LEU A 7 1.00 13.81 -10.05
C LEU A 7 2.06 14.83 -9.62
N LEU A 8 1.64 15.94 -9.02
CA LEU A 8 2.52 16.88 -8.33
C LEU A 8 2.66 16.43 -6.86
N ALA A 9 3.77 15.77 -6.53
CA ALA A 9 4.15 15.51 -5.15
C ALA A 9 4.73 16.80 -4.54
N SER A 10 3.95 17.47 -3.71
CA SER A 10 4.39 18.55 -2.83
C SER A 10 4.94 17.95 -1.54
N THR A 11 6.26 17.94 -1.36
CA THR A 11 6.92 17.60 -0.10
C THR A 11 7.54 18.87 0.49
N SER A 12 6.91 19.38 1.54
CA SER A 12 7.38 20.51 2.34
C SER A 12 8.16 19.97 3.54
N GLY A 13 9.48 19.93 3.43
CA GLY A 13 10.42 19.63 4.51
C GLY A 13 11.79 20.22 4.16
N ALA A 14 12.39 20.97 5.09
CA ALA A 14 13.58 21.78 4.84
C ALA A 14 14.81 20.92 4.49
N LEU A 15 15.44 21.18 3.33
CA LEU A 15 16.73 20.60 2.97
C LEU A 15 17.72 21.69 2.54
N PRO A 16 18.71 22.05 3.37
CA PRO A 16 19.97 22.60 2.88
C PRO A 16 21.01 21.47 2.83
N LEU A 17 20.72 20.40 2.09
CA LEU A 17 21.76 19.46 1.65
C LEU A 17 22.16 19.89 0.24
N SER A 18 23.44 20.21 0.05
CA SER A 18 23.97 20.44 -1.29
C SER A 18 23.63 19.23 -2.17
N VAL A 19 23.12 19.49 -3.38
CA VAL A 19 22.76 18.47 -4.39
C VAL A 19 23.88 17.42 -4.53
N SER A 20 25.14 17.87 -4.47
CA SER A 20 26.33 17.01 -4.56
C SER A 20 26.54 16.11 -3.33
N GLN A 21 26.12 16.53 -2.13
CA GLN A 21 26.22 15.69 -0.93
C GLN A 21 25.08 14.67 -0.87
N ALA A 22 23.87 15.07 -1.28
CA ALA A 22 22.74 14.15 -1.40
C ALA A 22 23.03 13.03 -2.40
N SER A 23 23.66 13.32 -3.55
CA SER A 23 24.02 12.30 -4.53
C SER A 23 25.02 11.25 -4.04
N VAL A 24 25.86 11.56 -3.04
CA VAL A 24 26.85 10.61 -2.49
C VAL A 24 26.20 9.54 -1.62
N GLN A 25 25.05 9.82 -1.00
CA GLN A 25 24.31 8.83 -0.22
C GLN A 25 23.27 8.05 -1.04
N LEU A 26 23.00 8.47 -2.28
CA LEU A 26 21.97 7.88 -3.12
C LEU A 26 22.50 6.73 -3.98
N MET A 27 21.73 5.65 -4.03
CA MET A 27 22.02 4.54 -4.92
C MET A 27 21.79 4.98 -6.38
N PRO A 28 22.69 4.63 -7.33
CA PRO A 28 22.47 4.96 -8.73
C PRO A 28 21.18 4.29 -9.28
N PRO A 29 20.52 4.87 -10.31
CA PRO A 29 19.19 4.42 -10.75
C PRO A 29 19.12 2.94 -11.15
N ILE A 30 20.10 2.44 -11.91
CA ILE A 30 20.09 1.06 -12.41
C ILE A 30 20.30 0.04 -11.26
N PRO A 31 21.30 0.21 -10.36
CA PRO A 31 21.41 -0.59 -9.15
C PRO A 31 20.13 -0.59 -8.30
N LEU A 32 19.52 0.58 -8.08
CA LEU A 32 18.29 0.71 -7.28
C LEU A 32 17.13 -0.07 -7.89
N TYR A 33 16.88 0.13 -9.19
CA TYR A 33 15.88 -0.60 -9.95
C TYR A 33 16.05 -2.12 -9.86
N ARG A 34 17.28 -2.61 -10.04
CA ARG A 34 17.56 -4.06 -9.96
C ARG A 34 17.35 -4.60 -8.55
N ARG A 35 17.68 -3.83 -7.52
CA ARG A 35 17.53 -4.25 -6.12
C ARG A 35 16.07 -4.29 -5.69
N LEU A 36 15.26 -3.32 -6.10
CA LEU A 36 13.80 -3.34 -5.92
C LEU A 36 13.17 -4.62 -6.49
N LEU A 37 13.46 -4.94 -7.75
CA LEU A 37 12.93 -6.16 -8.39
C LEU A 37 13.44 -7.46 -7.75
N ARG A 38 14.58 -7.43 -7.03
CA ARG A 38 15.05 -8.59 -6.24
C ARG A 38 14.30 -8.68 -4.92
N ALA A 39 14.11 -7.56 -4.22
CA ALA A 39 13.36 -7.51 -2.97
C ALA A 39 11.91 -7.99 -3.16
N HIS A 40 11.27 -7.59 -4.27
CA HIS A 40 9.94 -8.07 -4.63
C HIS A 40 9.85 -9.59 -4.84
N ARG A 41 10.98 -10.28 -5.02
CA ARG A 41 10.99 -11.75 -5.11
C ARG A 41 10.65 -12.43 -3.78
N LEU A 42 10.64 -11.69 -2.69
CA LEU A 42 10.28 -12.24 -1.39
C LEU A 42 8.83 -11.90 -1.00
N LEU A 43 8.18 -11.03 -1.78
CA LEU A 43 6.78 -10.67 -1.57
C LEU A 43 5.83 -11.78 -2.08
N PRO A 44 4.60 -11.85 -1.52
CA PRO A 44 3.52 -12.66 -2.07
C PRO A 44 3.30 -12.41 -3.57
N PRO A 45 2.87 -13.43 -4.35
CA PRO A 45 2.79 -13.34 -5.81
C PRO A 45 2.00 -12.13 -6.34
N GLU A 46 0.86 -11.83 -5.72
CA GLU A 46 -0.04 -10.75 -6.11
C GLU A 46 0.62 -9.37 -5.88
N MET A 47 1.28 -9.23 -4.72
CA MET A 47 2.03 -8.02 -4.37
C MET A 47 3.24 -7.83 -5.27
N ARG A 48 3.97 -8.91 -5.58
CA ARG A 48 5.07 -8.87 -6.54
C ARG A 48 4.58 -8.41 -7.90
N TYR A 49 3.50 -9.01 -8.42
CA TYR A 49 2.98 -8.68 -9.75
C TYR A 49 2.64 -7.19 -9.85
N MET A 50 1.89 -6.68 -8.88
CA MET A 50 1.47 -5.28 -8.86
C MET A 50 2.67 -4.34 -8.68
N GLY A 51 3.57 -4.65 -7.74
CA GLY A 51 4.77 -3.86 -7.46
C GLY A 51 5.74 -3.81 -8.63
N ASP A 52 6.03 -4.95 -9.27
CA ASP A 52 6.93 -5.03 -10.43
C ASP A 52 6.40 -4.22 -11.61
N SER A 53 5.08 -4.27 -11.86
CA SER A 53 4.45 -3.49 -12.93
C SER A 53 4.62 -2.00 -12.67
N TYR A 54 4.39 -1.55 -11.44
CA TYR A 54 4.50 -0.15 -11.04
C TYR A 54 5.95 0.36 -11.07
N VAL A 55 6.91 -0.38 -10.49
CA VAL A 55 8.34 -0.02 -10.55
C VAL A 55 8.80 0.13 -12.00
N LYS A 56 8.42 -0.80 -12.87
CA LYS A 56 8.79 -0.76 -14.29
C LYS A 56 8.19 0.44 -15.01
N SER A 57 6.93 0.81 -14.74
CA SER A 57 6.31 1.97 -15.37
C SER A 57 6.97 3.27 -14.92
N GLU A 58 7.17 3.45 -13.62
CA GLU A 58 7.72 4.67 -13.05
C GLU A 58 9.17 4.91 -13.49
N PHE A 59 10.04 3.89 -13.42
CA PHE A 59 11.41 4.02 -13.91
C PHE A 59 11.48 4.29 -15.42
N ARG A 60 10.50 3.80 -16.19
CA ARG A 60 10.42 4.10 -17.63
C ARG A 60 9.98 5.54 -17.89
N LEU A 61 8.99 6.03 -17.15
CA LEU A 61 8.48 7.40 -17.25
C LEU A 61 9.54 8.42 -16.85
N THR A 62 10.29 8.16 -15.78
CA THR A 62 11.30 9.09 -15.26
C THR A 62 12.64 9.02 -16.02
N ARG A 63 12.82 8.05 -16.93
CA ARG A 63 14.10 7.82 -17.64
C ARG A 63 14.64 9.03 -18.41
N GLN A 64 13.77 9.89 -18.92
CA GLN A 64 14.13 11.07 -19.73
C GLN A 64 14.14 12.37 -18.92
N THR A 65 14.02 12.30 -17.60
CA THR A 65 14.03 13.51 -16.76
C THR A 65 15.46 13.98 -16.55
N ASP A 66 15.73 15.24 -16.89
CA ASP A 66 17.04 15.89 -16.66
C ASP A 66 17.05 16.84 -15.44
N ASN A 67 15.89 17.09 -14.81
CA ASN A 67 15.80 17.94 -13.63
C ASN A 67 16.47 17.27 -12.41
N PRO A 68 17.57 17.82 -11.88
CA PRO A 68 18.34 17.19 -10.82
C PRO A 68 17.56 17.06 -9.51
N LEU A 69 16.66 18.01 -9.19
CA LEU A 69 15.81 17.93 -8.00
C LEU A 69 14.81 16.78 -8.11
N HIS A 70 14.23 16.60 -9.30
CA HIS A 70 13.30 15.49 -9.55
C HIS A 70 14.03 14.14 -9.46
N ILE A 71 15.24 14.03 -10.03
CA ILE A 71 16.05 12.81 -9.95
C ILE A 71 16.39 12.47 -8.49
N ILE A 72 16.84 13.47 -7.70
CA ILE A 72 17.17 13.27 -6.29
C ILE A 72 15.93 12.86 -5.49
N GLY A 73 14.81 13.55 -5.67
CA GLY A 73 13.55 13.22 -5.01
C GLY A 73 13.11 11.79 -5.34
N PHE A 74 13.13 11.44 -6.63
CA PHE A 74 12.79 10.11 -7.12
C PHE A 74 13.68 9.03 -6.47
N LEU A 75 15.01 9.17 -6.55
CA LEU A 75 15.93 8.17 -5.98
C LEU A 75 15.80 8.05 -4.46
N THR A 76 15.60 9.17 -3.76
CA THR A 76 15.38 9.17 -2.31
C THR A 76 14.14 8.36 -1.94
N GLN A 77 13.00 8.65 -2.58
CA GLN A 77 11.74 7.97 -2.30
C GLN A 77 11.81 6.47 -2.60
N TRP A 78 12.40 6.09 -3.74
CA TRP A 78 12.56 4.68 -4.10
C TRP A 78 13.55 3.93 -3.19
N LYS A 79 14.56 4.62 -2.65
CA LYS A 79 15.46 4.04 -1.66
C LYS A 79 14.76 3.80 -0.33
N LEU A 80 13.96 4.76 0.14
CA LEU A 80 13.15 4.61 1.35
C LEU A 80 12.15 3.46 1.22
N TYR A 81 11.44 3.38 0.09
CA TYR A 81 10.55 2.26 -0.21
C TYR A 81 11.28 0.92 -0.20
N LEU A 82 12.45 0.83 -0.84
CA LEU A 82 13.26 -0.38 -0.83
C LEU A 82 13.64 -0.80 0.60
N ASP A 83 14.05 0.13 1.44
CA ASP A 83 14.44 -0.15 2.82
C ASP A 83 13.24 -0.62 3.66
N GLU A 84 12.04 -0.09 3.40
CA GLU A 84 10.80 -0.55 4.02
C GLU A 84 10.48 -1.99 3.59
N VAL A 85 10.56 -2.28 2.28
CA VAL A 85 10.40 -3.63 1.71
C VAL A 85 11.37 -4.61 2.36
N GLU A 86 12.67 -4.30 2.36
CA GLU A 86 13.69 -5.19 2.92
C GLU A 86 13.52 -5.38 4.44
N SER A 87 13.23 -4.32 5.20
CA SER A 87 13.04 -4.43 6.66
C SER A 87 11.82 -5.26 7.06
N SER A 88 10.74 -5.20 6.29
CA SER A 88 9.53 -5.99 6.56
C SER A 88 9.67 -7.47 6.17
N LEU A 89 10.63 -7.79 5.31
CA LEU A 89 10.91 -9.15 4.87
C LEU A 89 11.93 -9.87 5.76
N ILE A 90 12.75 -9.12 6.50
CA ILE A 90 13.83 -9.64 7.34
C ILE A 90 13.38 -9.55 8.81
N THR A 91 12.54 -10.49 9.25
CA THR A 91 12.33 -10.72 10.69
C THR A 91 13.55 -11.44 11.26
N PRO A 92 14.16 -10.98 12.38
CA PRO A 92 15.38 -11.58 12.95
C PRO A 92 15.26 -13.07 13.33
N GLU A 93 14.03 -13.56 13.52
CA GLU A 93 13.76 -14.85 14.17
C GLU A 93 13.56 -16.02 13.19
N GLU A 94 13.39 -15.77 11.89
CA GLU A 94 13.14 -16.84 10.91
C GLU A 94 14.01 -16.69 9.65
N LYS A 95 15.28 -17.09 9.77
CA LYS A 95 16.14 -17.48 8.65
C LYS A 95 15.78 -18.89 8.13
N SER A 96 14.50 -19.25 8.15
CA SER A 96 14.00 -20.53 7.63
C SER A 96 13.39 -20.31 6.24
N LEU A 97 13.87 -21.10 5.29
CA LEU A 97 13.80 -20.97 3.84
C LEU A 97 12.39 -20.91 3.20
N GLU A 98 11.31 -20.96 3.98
CA GLU A 98 9.98 -21.31 3.45
C GLU A 98 8.83 -20.36 3.79
N LYS A 99 9.07 -19.29 4.57
CA LYS A 99 8.02 -18.30 4.84
C LYS A 99 8.29 -17.04 4.04
N SER A 100 7.59 -16.90 2.91
CA SER A 100 7.34 -15.61 2.27
C SER A 100 6.92 -14.62 3.36
N GLY A 101 7.81 -13.66 3.68
CA GLY A 101 7.59 -12.70 4.76
C GLY A 101 6.23 -12.03 4.57
N GLN A 102 5.38 -12.11 5.59
CA GLN A 102 4.05 -11.51 5.54
C GLN A 102 4.22 -9.99 5.54
N TRP A 103 4.32 -9.39 4.34
CA TRP A 103 4.25 -7.95 4.17
C TRP A 103 2.88 -7.48 4.68
N ARG A 104 2.84 -6.88 5.87
CA ARG A 104 1.60 -6.37 6.49
C ARG A 104 1.36 -4.88 6.21
N GLY A 105 2.31 -4.23 5.52
CA GLY A 105 2.30 -2.78 5.31
C GLY A 105 2.47 -1.98 6.59
N LYS A 106 2.39 -0.66 6.45
CA LYS A 106 2.45 0.30 7.56
C LYS A 106 1.12 1.07 7.64
N LYS A 107 0.73 1.46 8.85
CA LYS A 107 -0.37 2.42 9.03
C LYS A 107 0.01 3.76 8.38
N LEU A 108 -0.94 4.34 7.65
CA LEU A 108 -0.77 5.67 7.08
C LEU A 108 -0.64 6.69 8.21
N ASP A 109 0.36 7.56 8.13
CA ASP A 109 0.57 8.61 9.13
C ASP A 109 -0.50 9.71 9.00
N ALA A 110 -0.89 10.30 10.12
CA ALA A 110 -1.94 11.32 10.15
C ALA A 110 -1.57 12.54 9.28
N SER A 111 -0.30 12.96 9.33
CA SER A 111 0.18 14.08 8.52
C SER A 111 0.09 13.81 7.01
N THR A 112 0.34 12.57 6.61
CA THR A 112 0.26 12.16 5.20
C THR A 112 -1.19 12.07 4.75
N PHE A 113 -2.08 11.59 5.62
CA PHE A 113 -3.52 11.51 5.36
C PHE A 113 -4.14 12.91 5.20
N GLU A 114 -3.80 13.86 6.07
CA GLU A 114 -4.25 15.25 5.97
C GLU A 114 -3.73 15.97 4.71
N GLY A 115 -2.61 15.52 4.15
CA GLY A 115 -2.05 16.03 2.91
C GLY A 115 -2.76 15.55 1.63
N LEU A 116 -3.70 14.61 1.73
CA LEU A 116 -4.43 14.08 0.57
C LEU A 116 -5.47 15.09 0.07
N SER A 117 -5.65 15.15 -1.26
CA SER A 117 -6.75 15.92 -1.85
C SER A 117 -8.10 15.31 -1.48
N THR A 118 -9.17 16.09 -1.59
CA THR A 118 -10.54 15.62 -1.35
C THR A 118 -10.92 14.44 -2.26
N GLU A 119 -10.47 14.47 -3.52
CA GLU A 119 -10.66 13.37 -4.47
C GLU A 119 -9.88 12.11 -4.04
N GLN A 120 -8.62 12.27 -3.63
CA GLN A 120 -7.80 11.14 -3.17
C GLN A 120 -8.36 10.49 -1.90
N MET A 121 -8.86 11.30 -0.96
CA MET A 121 -9.55 10.80 0.22
C MET A 121 -10.82 10.02 -0.16
N GLY A 122 -11.59 10.53 -1.13
CA GLY A 122 -12.77 9.83 -1.66
C GLY A 122 -12.41 8.47 -2.27
N GLN A 123 -11.39 8.42 -3.13
CA GLN A 123 -10.91 7.17 -3.73
C GLN A 123 -10.42 6.16 -2.69
N LEU A 124 -9.71 6.62 -1.66
CA LEU A 124 -9.25 5.77 -0.57
C LEU A 124 -10.43 5.20 0.24
N TYR A 125 -11.47 6.02 0.45
CA TYR A 125 -12.70 5.60 1.12
C TYR A 125 -13.48 4.56 0.31
N GLU A 126 -13.61 4.76 -1.01
CA GLU A 126 -14.22 3.78 -1.91
C GLU A 126 -13.46 2.46 -1.92
N LEU A 127 -12.13 2.51 -1.98
CA LEU A 127 -11.27 1.33 -1.90
C LEU A 127 -11.43 0.57 -0.58
N MET A 128 -11.48 1.30 0.54
CA MET A 128 -11.70 0.72 1.87
C MET A 128 -13.04 -0.04 1.91
N HIS A 129 -14.12 0.55 1.39
CA HIS A 129 -15.43 -0.11 1.35
C HIS A 129 -15.46 -1.31 0.42
N ALA A 130 -14.90 -1.18 -0.80
CA ALA A 130 -14.86 -2.27 -1.77
C ALA A 130 -14.09 -3.51 -1.27
N THR A 131 -13.16 -3.32 -0.34
CA THR A 131 -12.32 -4.39 0.21
C THR A 131 -12.75 -4.87 1.59
N LYS A 132 -13.79 -4.28 2.19
CA LYS A 132 -14.21 -4.56 3.58
C LYS A 132 -14.52 -6.03 3.84
N ASP A 133 -15.10 -6.71 2.86
CA ASP A 133 -15.50 -8.12 3.00
C ASP A 133 -14.39 -9.11 2.59
N VAL A 134 -13.33 -8.63 1.92
CA VAL A 134 -12.19 -9.46 1.50
C VAL A 134 -11.35 -9.91 2.70
N TRP A 135 -11.30 -9.10 3.75
CA TRP A 135 -10.45 -9.32 4.93
C TRP A 135 -11.18 -9.90 6.14
N LYS A 136 -12.50 -10.13 6.05
CA LYS A 136 -13.26 -10.77 7.13
C LYS A 136 -13.02 -12.27 7.10
N SER A 137 -12.77 -12.87 8.25
CA SER A 137 -12.74 -14.33 8.35
C SER A 137 -14.14 -14.90 8.06
N PRO A 138 -14.26 -16.14 7.55
CA PRO A 138 -15.56 -16.79 7.37
C PRO A 138 -16.42 -16.80 8.63
N GLU A 139 -15.79 -16.78 9.82
CA GLU A 139 -16.47 -16.71 11.10
C GLU A 139 -17.01 -15.31 11.39
N GLN A 140 -16.26 -14.25 11.08
CA GLN A 140 -16.71 -12.87 11.24
C GLN A 140 -17.87 -12.53 10.29
N ILE A 141 -17.84 -13.05 9.06
CA ILE A 141 -18.96 -12.93 8.11
C ILE A 141 -20.21 -13.63 8.64
N LYS A 142 -20.06 -14.85 9.21
CA LYS A 142 -21.17 -15.58 9.83
C LYS A 142 -21.73 -14.86 11.05
N GLN A 143 -20.88 -14.29 11.90
CA GLN A 143 -21.30 -13.55 13.09
C GLN A 143 -22.03 -12.26 12.73
N GLU A 144 -21.55 -11.50 11.74
CA GLU A 144 -22.26 -10.30 11.24
C GLU A 144 -23.59 -10.68 10.55
N ALA A 145 -23.63 -11.78 9.79
CA ALA A 145 -24.87 -12.26 9.17
C ALA A 145 -25.89 -12.73 10.23
N GLN A 146 -25.44 -13.38 11.31
CA GLN A 146 -26.29 -13.74 12.44
C GLN A 146 -26.77 -12.50 13.22
N ALA A 147 -25.91 -11.50 13.41
CA ALA A 147 -26.28 -10.24 14.04
C ALA A 147 -27.24 -9.41 13.19
N ALA A 148 -27.11 -9.46 11.85
CA ALA A 148 -28.01 -8.78 10.92
C ALA A 148 -29.33 -9.52 10.68
N GLY A 149 -29.35 -10.85 10.86
CA GLY A 149 -30.53 -11.71 10.73
C GLY A 149 -31.38 -11.84 12.00
N ALA A 150 -30.92 -11.32 13.13
CA ALA A 150 -31.66 -11.34 14.39
C ALA A 150 -32.47 -10.04 14.59
N LEU A 151 -33.56 -9.88 13.83
CA LEU A 151 -34.74 -9.30 14.47
C LEU A 151 -35.20 -10.33 15.51
N PRO A 152 -35.51 -9.94 16.75
CA PRO A 152 -35.88 -10.91 17.77
C PRO A 152 -37.17 -11.60 17.33
N VAL A 153 -37.08 -12.84 16.87
CA VAL A 153 -38.21 -13.76 16.89
C VAL A 153 -38.54 -13.95 18.35
N ASN A 154 -39.50 -13.16 18.81
CA ASN A 154 -40.03 -13.25 20.15
C ASN A 154 -40.67 -14.63 20.28
N ALA A 155 -40.02 -15.53 21.03
CA ALA A 155 -40.53 -16.87 21.33
C ALA A 155 -41.83 -16.88 22.17
N ASN A 156 -42.42 -15.70 22.42
CA ASN A 156 -43.70 -15.51 23.12
C ASN A 156 -44.77 -14.82 22.25
N ASP A 157 -44.69 -14.83 20.91
CA ASP A 157 -45.82 -14.41 20.09
C ASP A 157 -46.96 -15.46 20.20
N PRO A 158 -48.13 -15.12 20.80
CA PRO A 158 -49.18 -16.09 21.08
C PRO A 158 -50.00 -16.50 19.84
N THR A 159 -49.67 -15.98 18.66
CA THR A 159 -50.54 -16.08 17.48
C THR A 159 -50.41 -17.38 16.67
N ASP A 160 -49.48 -18.27 17.02
CA ASP A 160 -49.26 -19.53 16.28
C ASP A 160 -49.78 -20.79 17.03
N ARG A 161 -50.71 -20.62 17.98
CA ARG A 161 -51.33 -21.73 18.72
C ARG A 161 -52.65 -22.23 18.19
N ASP A 162 -53.22 -21.60 17.17
CA ASP A 162 -54.51 -22.01 16.61
C ASP A 162 -54.45 -22.07 15.09
N ASN A 163 -54.11 -23.25 14.56
CA ASN A 163 -54.79 -23.75 13.36
C ASN A 163 -54.79 -25.30 13.40
N PRO A 164 -55.94 -25.96 13.18
CA PRO A 164 -56.15 -27.39 13.43
C PRO A 164 -55.47 -28.33 12.43
#